data_AF-A0AAV8VF47-F1
#
_entry.id   AF-A0AAV8VF47-F1
#
_cell.length_a   1.000
_cell.length_b   1.000
_cell.length_c   1.000
_cell.angle_alpha   90.00
_cell.angle_beta   90.00
_cell.angle_gamma   90.00
#
_symmetry.space_group_name_H-M   'P 1'
#
loop_
_entity.id
_entity.type
_entity.pdbx_description
1 polymer ?
#
loop_
_entity_poly.entity_id
_entity_poly.type
_entity_poly.pdbx_seq_one_letter_code
_entity_poly.pdbx_strand_id
1 'polypeptide(L)'
;MPRYNFYSGWPASGEIDIMESRGNKELISSIGINIGQQLISSTLNWGPNKDYNRYEYTSFHKTNENGFNSNFHNYQLEWSPEEIIFYVDGEEIGKVSPSDGGFWELGELNRTGLNNPWTGCSKMAPFDQEFYIIINLAVGGIKWFPDDATNAGGKPWNNKSPRAMSDFWEGLEQWLPTWKLETDDTHLQIDHVRVWAF
;
A
#
# COMPACT_ATOMS: atom_id res chain seq x y z
N MET A 1 6.38 -3.29 -8.13
CA MET A 1 7.57 -4.08 -7.70
C MET A 1 8.73 -3.87 -8.66
N PRO A 2 9.99 -3.95 -8.19
CA PRO A 2 11.17 -3.74 -9.03
C PRO A 2 11.31 -4.86 -10.07
N ARG A 3 11.78 -4.52 -11.27
CA ARG A 3 12.06 -5.48 -12.35
C ARG A 3 13.11 -6.50 -11.94
N TYR A 4 14.11 -6.02 -11.21
CA TYR A 4 15.19 -6.82 -10.64
C TYR A 4 15.42 -6.43 -9.19
N ASN A 5 15.78 -7.41 -8.36
CA ASN A 5 16.21 -7.17 -6.98
C ASN A 5 17.66 -6.66 -6.94
N PHE A 6 17.93 -5.52 -7.58
CA PHE A 6 19.28 -4.97 -7.79
C PHE A 6 20.04 -4.73 -6.47
N TYR A 7 19.34 -4.25 -5.44
CA TYR A 7 19.93 -3.90 -4.14
C TYR A 7 19.86 -5.01 -3.09
N SER A 8 19.05 -6.06 -3.33
CA SER A 8 18.72 -7.25 -2.51
C SER A 8 17.21 -7.51 -2.52
N GLY A 9 16.72 -8.48 -1.76
CA GLY A 9 15.29 -8.76 -1.59
C GLY A 9 14.52 -7.62 -0.93
N TRP A 10 13.20 -7.76 -0.88
CA TRP A 10 12.31 -6.76 -0.28
C TRP A 10 12.68 -6.46 1.20
N PRO A 11 12.68 -5.18 1.61
CA PRO A 11 12.32 -3.97 0.86
C PRO A 11 13.52 -3.22 0.26
N ALA A 12 14.72 -3.82 0.20
CA ALA A 12 15.94 -3.12 -0.20
C ALA A 12 15.94 -2.67 -1.67
N SER A 13 15.23 -3.39 -2.54
CA SER A 13 15.01 -2.99 -3.94
C SER A 13 13.72 -2.19 -4.16
N GLY A 14 13.04 -1.78 -3.08
CA GLY A 14 11.87 -0.92 -3.13
C GLY A 14 10.55 -1.62 -3.48
N GLU A 15 9.45 -0.97 -3.16
CA GLU A 15 8.09 -1.21 -3.64
C GLU A 15 7.34 0.13 -3.63
N ILE A 16 6.55 0.38 -4.68
CA ILE A 16 5.78 1.62 -4.86
C ILE A 16 4.32 1.22 -4.94
N ASP A 17 3.57 1.59 -3.91
CA ASP A 17 2.13 1.39 -3.81
C ASP A 17 1.45 2.69 -4.23
N ILE A 18 0.98 2.75 -5.49
CA ILE A 18 0.27 3.92 -6.02
C ILE A 18 -1.08 4.07 -5.31
N MET A 19 -1.78 2.97 -5.07
CA MET A 19 -3.02 2.95 -4.30
C MET A 19 -3.23 1.57 -3.67
N GLU A 20 -3.51 1.57 -2.36
CA GLU A 20 -4.06 0.44 -1.62
C GLU A 20 -5.35 0.86 -0.91
N SER A 21 -6.34 -0.03 -0.88
CA SER A 21 -7.60 0.20 -0.15
C SER A 21 -8.23 -1.11 0.30
N ARG A 22 -9.29 -1.02 1.10
CA ARG A 22 -10.14 -2.13 1.52
C ARG A 22 -11.54 -1.91 0.96
N GLY A 23 -12.13 -2.93 0.36
CA GLY A 23 -13.48 -2.84 -0.23
C GLY A 23 -14.63 -2.83 0.78
N ASN A 24 -14.35 -3.01 2.08
CA ASN A 24 -15.38 -3.07 3.12
C ASN A 24 -16.12 -1.73 3.26
N LYS A 25 -17.46 -1.75 3.23
CA LYS A 25 -18.27 -0.53 3.38
C LYS A 25 -18.21 0.06 4.78
N GLU A 26 -18.21 -0.80 5.81
CA GLU A 26 -18.29 -0.42 7.23
C GLU A 26 -17.18 -1.09 8.04
N LEU A 27 -15.92 -0.96 7.60
CA LEU A 27 -14.78 -1.40 8.39
C LEU A 27 -14.28 -0.24 9.25
N ILE A 28 -14.71 -0.20 10.50
CA ILE A 28 -14.45 0.90 11.42
C ILE A 28 -13.34 0.51 12.40
N SER A 29 -12.28 1.32 12.47
CA SER A 29 -11.20 1.12 13.43
C SER A 29 -11.68 1.33 14.87
N SER A 30 -10.86 0.91 15.85
CA SER A 30 -11.15 1.11 17.28
C SER A 30 -11.28 2.58 17.71
N ILE A 31 -10.82 3.51 16.87
CA ILE A 31 -10.95 4.96 17.08
C ILE A 31 -12.10 5.60 16.26
N GLY A 32 -12.96 4.79 15.64
CA GLY A 32 -14.17 5.27 14.97
C GLY A 32 -14.00 5.74 13.52
N ILE A 33 -12.85 5.47 12.89
CA ILE A 33 -12.58 5.86 11.49
C ILE A 33 -12.91 4.70 10.56
N ASN A 34 -13.62 4.96 9.46
CA ASN A 34 -13.82 3.97 8.42
C ASN A 34 -12.54 3.78 7.59
N ILE A 35 -11.84 2.68 7.86
CA ILE A 35 -10.60 2.26 7.18
C ILE A 35 -10.87 1.29 6.01
N GLY A 36 -12.15 1.10 5.68
CA GLY A 36 -12.65 0.40 4.51
C GLY A 36 -12.60 1.27 3.26
N GLN A 37 -13.72 1.34 2.54
CA GLN A 37 -13.85 2.06 1.26
C GLN A 37 -13.58 3.57 1.35
N GLN A 38 -13.57 4.15 2.55
CA GLN A 38 -13.39 5.58 2.77
C GLN A 38 -11.92 5.98 2.90
N LEU A 39 -10.99 5.02 2.93
CA LEU A 39 -9.57 5.27 3.08
C LEU A 39 -8.79 4.60 1.95
N ILE A 40 -7.90 5.39 1.33
CA ILE A 40 -6.84 4.88 0.45
C ILE A 40 -5.49 5.21 1.07
N SER A 41 -4.49 4.45 0.68
CA SER A 41 -3.08 4.70 1.02
C SER A 41 -2.21 4.68 -0.22
N SER A 42 -1.19 5.51 -0.24
CA SER A 42 -0.06 5.39 -1.16
C SER A 42 1.22 5.31 -0.33
N THR A 43 2.10 4.37 -0.68
CA THR A 43 3.24 4.05 0.17
C THR A 43 4.48 3.75 -0.66
N LEU A 44 5.64 4.22 -0.19
CA LEU A 44 6.92 3.67 -0.61
C LEU A 44 7.41 2.69 0.45
N ASN A 45 7.67 1.45 0.06
CA ASN A 45 8.28 0.44 0.91
C ASN A 45 9.78 0.35 0.60
N TRP A 46 10.63 0.60 1.59
CA TRP A 46 12.09 0.71 1.41
C TRP A 46 12.82 0.50 2.74
N GLY A 47 14.05 0.00 2.69
CA GLY A 47 14.86 -0.28 3.86
C GLY A 47 15.88 -1.38 3.61
N PRO A 48 16.94 -1.52 4.41
CA PRO A 48 17.99 -2.52 4.15
C PRO A 48 17.51 -3.97 4.27
N ASN A 49 16.42 -4.20 5.03
CA ASN A 49 15.79 -5.50 5.21
C ASN A 49 14.39 -5.33 5.84
N LYS A 50 13.67 -6.45 6.04
CA LYS A 50 12.28 -6.47 6.54
C LYS A 50 12.08 -5.81 7.90
N ASP A 51 13.05 -5.95 8.80
CA ASP A 51 12.97 -5.42 10.17
C ASP A 51 13.23 -3.90 10.20
N TYR A 52 13.80 -3.37 9.12
CA TYR A 52 14.10 -1.96 8.94
C TYR A 52 13.38 -1.38 7.72
N ASN A 53 12.19 -1.88 7.39
CA ASN A 53 11.31 -1.20 6.45
C ASN A 53 10.91 0.16 7.04
N ARG A 54 11.05 1.22 6.25
CA ARG A 54 10.83 2.62 6.64
C ARG A 54 9.62 3.24 5.95
N TYR A 55 8.70 2.40 5.50
CA TYR A 55 7.46 2.81 4.83
C TYR A 55 6.69 3.91 5.58
N GLU A 56 6.72 3.93 6.91
CA GLU A 56 6.07 4.94 7.77
C GLU A 56 6.52 6.38 7.48
N TYR A 57 7.74 6.59 6.96
CA TYR A 57 8.23 7.91 6.55
C TYR A 57 7.64 8.39 5.23
N THR A 58 6.98 7.50 4.49
CA THR A 58 6.55 7.68 3.10
C THR A 58 5.20 7.02 2.84
N SER A 59 4.34 6.97 3.86
CA SER A 59 2.95 6.53 3.77
C SER A 59 2.04 7.74 3.83
N PHE A 60 1.16 7.83 2.83
CA PHE A 60 0.21 8.93 2.67
C PHE A 60 -1.20 8.37 2.59
N HIS A 61 -2.16 9.11 3.12
CA HIS A 61 -3.54 8.68 3.21
C HIS A 61 -4.48 9.77 2.73
N LYS A 62 -5.56 9.35 2.06
CA LYS A 62 -6.68 10.23 1.73
C LYS A 62 -7.98 9.60 2.18
N THR A 63 -8.85 10.41 2.77
CA THR A 63 -10.19 10.00 3.14
C THR A 63 -11.25 10.60 2.21
N ASN A 64 -12.34 9.87 2.02
CA ASN A 64 -13.52 10.33 1.31
C ASN A 64 -14.76 9.80 2.03
N GLU A 65 -15.57 10.69 2.60
CA GLU A 65 -16.80 10.31 3.33
C GLU A 65 -17.81 9.57 2.44
N ASN A 66 -17.84 9.88 1.15
CA ASN A 66 -18.70 9.18 0.19
C ASN A 66 -18.14 7.82 -0.24
N GLY A 67 -16.88 7.53 0.10
CA GLY A 67 -16.15 6.33 -0.30
C GLY A 67 -15.57 6.41 -1.72
N PHE A 68 -14.40 5.79 -1.90
CA PHE A 68 -13.71 5.66 -3.19
C PHE A 68 -14.32 4.59 -4.11
N ASN A 69 -15.33 3.87 -3.64
CA ASN A 69 -16.08 2.89 -4.42
C ASN A 69 -17.31 3.48 -5.14
N SER A 70 -17.55 4.79 -4.98
CA SER A 70 -18.76 5.44 -5.51
C SER A 70 -18.66 5.83 -6.99
N ASN A 71 -17.44 6.06 -7.48
CA ASN A 71 -17.12 6.42 -8.87
C ASN A 71 -15.70 5.95 -9.23
N PHE A 72 -15.34 6.05 -10.51
CA PHE A 72 -13.93 5.97 -10.90
C PHE A 72 -13.14 7.18 -10.37
N HIS A 73 -11.93 6.92 -9.88
CA HIS A 73 -10.99 7.92 -9.38
C HIS A 73 -9.66 7.80 -10.10
N ASN A 74 -8.97 8.92 -10.29
CA ASN A 74 -7.63 8.93 -10.88
C ASN A 74 -6.58 8.84 -9.78
N TYR A 75 -5.85 7.73 -9.75
CA TYR A 75 -4.67 7.55 -8.90
C TYR A 75 -3.42 7.74 -9.75
N GLN A 76 -2.59 8.71 -9.38
CA GLN A 76 -1.44 9.12 -10.20
C GLN A 76 -0.15 9.14 -9.38
N LEU A 77 0.92 8.73 -10.04
CA LEU A 77 2.30 8.79 -9.58
C LEU A 77 3.09 9.67 -10.54
N GLU A 78 3.73 10.72 -10.04
CA GLU A 78 4.81 11.40 -10.74
C GLU A 78 6.13 10.92 -10.15
N TRP A 79 7.03 10.45 -11.02
CA TRP A 79 8.30 9.85 -10.61
C TRP A 79 9.42 10.42 -11.47
N SER A 80 10.38 11.03 -10.79
CA SER A 80 11.54 11.67 -11.42
C SER A 80 12.84 11.28 -10.68
N PRO A 81 14.02 11.64 -11.23
CA PRO A 81 15.29 11.50 -10.52
C PRO A 81 15.41 12.34 -9.24
N GLU A 82 14.49 13.29 -9.01
CA GLU A 82 14.56 14.22 -7.88
C GLU A 82 13.52 13.93 -6.79
N GLU A 83 12.34 13.46 -7.18
CA GLU A 83 11.20 13.26 -6.29
C GLU A 83 10.16 12.27 -6.83
N ILE A 84 9.34 11.77 -5.90
CA ILE A 84 8.14 10.98 -6.17
C ILE A 84 6.94 11.69 -5.54
N ILE A 85 5.87 11.89 -6.30
CA ILE A 85 4.64 12.56 -5.86
C ILE A 85 3.42 11.70 -6.16
N PHE A 86 2.53 11.57 -5.18
CA PHE A 86 1.28 10.84 -5.27
C PHE A 86 0.09 11.80 -5.36
N TYR A 87 -0.85 11.48 -6.24
CA TYR A 87 -2.06 12.26 -6.47
C TYR A 87 -3.31 11.39 -6.45
N VAL A 88 -4.41 11.97 -5.98
CA VAL A 88 -5.77 11.41 -6.11
C VAL A 88 -6.70 12.49 -6.64
N ASP A 89 -7.27 12.24 -7.82
CA ASP A 89 -8.13 13.18 -8.56
C ASP A 89 -7.47 14.54 -8.81
N GLY A 90 -6.16 14.53 -9.08
CA GLY A 90 -5.36 15.73 -9.35
C GLY A 90 -4.93 16.50 -8.10
N GLU A 91 -5.34 16.07 -6.90
CA GLU A 91 -4.85 16.63 -5.63
C GLU A 91 -3.65 15.85 -5.14
N GLU A 92 -2.55 16.56 -4.84
CA GLU A 92 -1.36 15.98 -4.21
C GLU A 92 -1.69 15.47 -2.82
N ILE A 93 -1.37 14.21 -2.53
CA ILE A 93 -1.57 13.62 -1.20
C ILE A 93 -0.24 13.37 -0.47
N GLY A 94 0.86 13.39 -1.19
CA GLY A 94 2.17 13.10 -0.62
C GLY A 94 3.29 13.27 -1.63
N LYS A 95 4.44 13.73 -1.12
CA LYS A 95 5.66 13.96 -1.89
C LYS A 95 6.87 13.49 -1.10
N VAL A 96 7.78 12.83 -1.80
CA VAL A 96 9.05 12.31 -1.25
C VAL A 96 10.19 12.85 -2.09
N SER A 97 11.02 13.70 -1.48
CA SER A 97 12.21 14.32 -2.08
C SER A 97 13.34 14.26 -1.04
N PRO A 98 14.09 13.15 -0.95
CA PRO A 98 15.16 13.02 0.03
C PRO A 98 16.29 14.03 -0.24
N SER A 99 17.06 14.33 0.81
CA SER A 99 18.32 15.08 0.73
C SER A 99 19.39 14.29 -0.04
N ASP A 100 20.59 14.86 -0.18
CA ASP A 100 21.72 14.19 -0.83
C ASP A 100 22.11 12.85 -0.17
N GLY A 101 21.82 12.66 1.12
CA GLY A 101 21.98 11.38 1.82
C GLY A 101 20.92 10.33 1.45
N GLY A 102 19.98 10.69 0.57
CA GLY A 102 18.98 9.81 -0.01
C GLY A 102 18.01 9.22 1.01
N PHE A 103 17.38 8.11 0.63
CA PHE A 103 16.48 7.36 1.50
C PHE A 103 17.18 6.87 2.78
N TRP A 104 18.48 6.58 2.73
CA TRP A 104 19.23 6.16 3.92
C TRP A 104 19.23 7.20 5.03
N GLU A 105 19.44 8.48 4.68
CA GLU A 105 19.35 9.60 5.61
C GLU A 105 17.91 9.85 6.05
N LEU A 106 16.95 9.86 5.11
CA LEU A 106 15.53 10.04 5.38
C LEU A 106 15.01 9.08 6.46
N GLY A 107 15.49 7.84 6.47
CA GLY A 107 15.02 6.78 7.38
C GLY A 107 15.80 6.69 8.69
N GLU A 108 16.68 7.66 8.95
CA GLU A 108 17.60 7.72 10.09
C GLU A 108 18.45 6.44 10.26
N LEU A 109 18.79 5.78 9.15
CA LEU A 109 19.39 4.43 9.16
C LEU A 109 20.87 4.42 9.54
N ASN A 110 21.54 5.58 9.52
CA ASN A 110 22.91 5.74 10.00
C ASN A 110 23.10 5.27 11.46
N ARG A 111 22.05 5.35 12.29
CA ARG A 111 22.10 4.95 13.70
C ARG A 111 22.01 3.44 13.92
N THR A 112 21.70 2.67 12.88
CA THR A 112 21.47 1.22 12.99
C THR A 112 22.75 0.40 12.99
N GLY A 113 23.87 0.96 12.49
CA GLY A 113 25.12 0.23 12.28
C GLY A 113 25.08 -0.77 11.11
N LEU A 114 23.99 -0.80 10.33
CA LEU A 114 23.87 -1.63 9.15
C LEU A 114 24.64 -1.04 7.96
N ASN A 115 25.03 -1.90 7.02
CA ASN A 115 25.61 -1.47 5.75
C ASN A 115 24.51 -0.86 4.87
N ASN A 116 24.78 0.32 4.30
CA ASN A 116 23.87 0.96 3.36
C ASN A 116 23.94 0.29 1.98
N PRO A 117 22.87 -0.41 1.52
CA PRO A 117 22.85 -1.10 0.23
C PRO A 117 22.84 -0.13 -0.97
N TRP A 118 22.58 1.16 -0.74
CA TRP A 118 22.48 2.20 -1.77
C TRP A 118 23.73 3.09 -1.85
N THR A 119 24.83 2.68 -1.22
CA THR A 119 26.09 3.43 -1.23
C THR A 119 26.60 3.62 -2.66
N GLY A 120 26.80 4.88 -3.07
CA GLY A 120 27.30 5.23 -4.41
C GLY A 120 26.24 5.21 -5.51
N CYS A 121 24.96 5.03 -5.16
CA CYS A 121 23.83 5.10 -6.07
C CYS A 121 23.21 6.51 -6.08
N SER A 122 22.13 6.70 -6.84
CA SER A 122 21.43 7.99 -6.82
C SER A 122 20.76 8.23 -5.46
N LYS A 123 20.44 9.49 -5.13
CA LYS A 123 19.68 9.82 -3.92
C LYS A 123 18.29 9.18 -3.88
N MET A 124 17.77 8.80 -5.05
CA MET A 124 16.46 8.15 -5.19
C MET A 124 16.52 6.64 -5.06
N ALA A 125 17.69 6.01 -4.95
CA ALA A 125 17.79 4.58 -4.63
C ALA A 125 16.98 4.26 -3.35
N PRO A 126 16.11 3.23 -3.37
CA PRO A 126 16.02 2.16 -4.37
C PRO A 126 15.09 2.41 -5.57
N PHE A 127 14.45 3.57 -5.65
CA PHE A 127 13.51 3.96 -6.70
C PHE A 127 14.20 4.60 -7.91
N ASP A 128 15.40 4.13 -8.24
CA ASP A 128 16.19 4.53 -9.40
C ASP A 128 16.42 3.38 -10.39
N GLN A 129 15.64 2.31 -10.24
CA GLN A 129 15.63 1.13 -11.09
C GLN A 129 14.28 1.00 -11.81
N GLU A 130 14.18 0.12 -12.81
CA GLU A 130 12.91 -0.18 -13.49
C GLU A 130 11.96 -0.97 -12.59
N PHE A 131 10.65 -0.66 -12.66
CA PHE A 131 9.58 -1.35 -11.90
C PHE A 131 8.51 -1.89 -12.86
N TYR A 132 7.87 -2.99 -12.48
CA TYR A 132 6.63 -3.45 -13.09
C TYR A 132 5.42 -2.78 -12.44
N ILE A 133 4.41 -2.48 -13.26
CA ILE A 133 3.05 -2.18 -12.79
C ILE A 133 2.38 -3.51 -12.46
N ILE A 134 1.82 -3.59 -11.25
CA ILE A 134 1.06 -4.74 -10.78
C ILE A 134 -0.31 -4.24 -10.36
N ILE A 135 -1.32 -5.00 -10.75
CA ILE A 135 -2.70 -4.78 -10.39
C ILE A 135 -3.23 -6.11 -9.89
N ASN A 136 -3.76 -6.12 -8.67
CA ASN A 136 -4.33 -7.32 -8.06
C ASN A 136 -5.49 -6.96 -7.13
N LEU A 137 -6.30 -7.97 -6.83
CA LEU A 137 -7.29 -7.96 -5.78
C LEU A 137 -6.90 -9.01 -4.75
N ALA A 138 -6.43 -8.57 -3.58
CA ALA A 138 -6.09 -9.47 -2.48
C ALA A 138 -7.32 -9.75 -1.60
N VAL A 139 -7.32 -10.92 -0.94
CA VAL A 139 -8.41 -11.35 -0.05
C VAL A 139 -7.85 -11.80 1.28
N GLY A 140 -8.30 -11.16 2.37
CA GLY A 140 -7.86 -11.45 3.73
C GLY A 140 -6.47 -10.89 4.06
N GLY A 141 -5.83 -11.46 5.08
CA GLY A 141 -4.48 -11.10 5.53
C GLY A 141 -4.38 -10.84 7.02
N ILE A 142 -3.20 -11.12 7.60
CA ILE A 142 -2.96 -11.04 9.05
C ILE A 142 -2.35 -9.70 9.51
N LYS A 143 -2.06 -8.79 8.57
CA LYS A 143 -1.54 -7.44 8.87
C LYS A 143 -2.46 -6.32 8.42
N TRP A 144 -3.28 -6.57 7.40
CA TRP A 144 -4.08 -5.53 6.76
C TRP A 144 -5.40 -5.23 7.47
N PHE A 145 -5.99 -6.21 8.17
CA PHE A 145 -7.26 -6.07 8.88
C PHE A 145 -7.02 -6.12 10.39
N PRO A 146 -7.18 -5.02 11.15
CA PRO A 146 -7.03 -5.03 12.61
C PRO A 146 -8.01 -5.99 13.29
N ASP A 147 -7.62 -6.59 14.41
CA ASP A 147 -8.50 -7.51 15.18
C ASP A 147 -9.56 -6.76 15.99
N ASP A 148 -9.31 -5.48 16.30
CA ASP A 148 -10.17 -4.59 17.08
C ASP A 148 -11.05 -3.68 16.22
N ALA A 149 -10.97 -3.81 14.88
CA ALA A 149 -11.88 -3.13 13.97
C ALA A 149 -13.25 -3.82 13.96
N THR A 150 -14.31 -3.04 13.85
CA THR A 150 -15.67 -3.55 13.63
C THR A 150 -15.94 -3.62 12.13
N ASN A 151 -16.61 -4.69 11.71
CA ASN A 151 -17.04 -4.91 10.33
C ASN A 151 -18.42 -5.54 10.35
N ALA A 152 -19.28 -5.22 9.39
CA ALA A 152 -20.55 -5.91 9.22
C ALA A 152 -20.30 -7.42 9.05
N GLY A 153 -20.93 -8.25 9.89
CA GLY A 153 -20.71 -9.70 9.93
C GLY A 153 -19.46 -10.15 10.70
N GLY A 154 -18.61 -9.22 11.19
CA GLY A 154 -17.39 -9.53 11.93
C GLY A 154 -16.22 -9.99 11.05
N LYS A 155 -15.08 -10.27 11.68
CA LYS A 155 -13.88 -10.81 11.04
C LYS A 155 -13.74 -12.31 11.36
N PRO A 156 -13.67 -13.21 10.36
CA PRO A 156 -13.69 -14.66 10.60
C PRO A 156 -12.35 -15.26 11.08
N TRP A 157 -11.26 -14.48 11.12
CA TRP A 157 -9.95 -14.94 11.59
C TRP A 157 -9.34 -13.97 12.61
N ASN A 158 -8.40 -14.48 13.41
CA ASN A 158 -7.54 -13.65 14.27
C ASN A 158 -6.14 -13.49 13.66
N ASN A 159 -5.53 -12.30 13.73
CA ASN A 159 -4.20 -12.05 13.15
C ASN A 159 -3.07 -12.90 13.76
N LYS A 160 -3.26 -13.40 14.98
CA LYS A 160 -2.30 -14.27 15.68
C LYS A 160 -2.61 -15.76 15.50
N SER A 161 -3.70 -16.12 14.81
CA SER A 161 -4.02 -17.53 14.57
C SER A 161 -2.97 -18.15 13.64
N PRO A 162 -2.36 -19.30 14.01
CA PRO A 162 -1.48 -20.04 13.11
C PRO A 162 -2.25 -20.67 11.93
N ARG A 163 -3.58 -20.65 11.99
CA ARG A 163 -4.50 -21.16 10.97
C ARG A 163 -5.39 -20.07 10.40
N ALA A 164 -4.99 -18.80 10.49
CA ALA A 164 -5.80 -17.65 10.05
C ALA A 164 -6.38 -17.80 8.63
N MET A 165 -5.64 -18.40 7.69
CA MET A 165 -6.15 -18.66 6.33
C MET A 165 -7.23 -19.75 6.31
N SER A 166 -7.10 -20.79 7.13
CA SER A 166 -8.13 -21.81 7.30
C SER A 166 -9.34 -21.25 8.02
N ASP A 167 -9.16 -20.47 9.09
CA ASP A 167 -10.24 -19.80 9.82
C ASP A 167 -11.03 -18.87 8.87
N PHE A 168 -10.32 -18.11 8.02
CA PHE A 168 -10.94 -17.32 6.96
C PHE A 168 -11.78 -18.17 6.01
N TRP A 169 -11.25 -19.30 5.54
CA TRP A 169 -11.97 -20.20 4.65
C TRP A 169 -13.19 -20.86 5.31
N GLU A 170 -13.08 -21.29 6.57
CA GLU A 170 -14.19 -21.87 7.33
C GLU A 170 -15.31 -20.83 7.59
N GLY A 171 -14.96 -19.55 7.63
CA GLY A 171 -15.90 -18.43 7.66
C GLY A 171 -16.58 -18.12 6.32
N LEU A 172 -16.50 -18.99 5.30
CA LEU A 172 -17.07 -18.75 3.95
C LEU A 172 -18.51 -18.24 3.98
N GLU A 173 -19.38 -18.87 4.79
CA GLU A 173 -20.80 -18.49 4.88
C GLU A 173 -20.99 -17.09 5.50
N GLN A 174 -20.03 -16.61 6.28
CA GLN A 174 -20.05 -15.27 6.88
C GLN A 174 -19.64 -14.19 5.86
N TRP A 175 -18.58 -14.40 5.08
CA TRP A 175 -18.03 -13.35 4.21
C TRP A 175 -18.47 -13.43 2.76
N LEU A 176 -18.73 -14.61 2.21
CA LEU A 176 -19.07 -14.76 0.78
C LEU A 176 -20.33 -13.98 0.38
N PRO A 177 -21.43 -13.96 1.17
CA PRO A 177 -22.62 -13.18 0.82
C PRO A 177 -22.36 -11.67 0.71
N THR A 178 -21.33 -11.14 1.39
CA THR A 178 -21.00 -9.71 1.35
C THR A 178 -20.42 -9.26 0.01
N TRP A 179 -19.93 -10.21 -0.80
CA TRP A 179 -19.42 -10.00 -2.14
C TRP A 179 -20.49 -9.95 -3.22
N LYS A 180 -21.78 -10.09 -2.87
CA LYS A 180 -22.92 -9.90 -3.79
C LYS A 180 -22.64 -10.38 -5.23
N LEU A 181 -22.23 -11.63 -5.41
CA LEU A 181 -21.65 -12.13 -6.67
C LEU A 181 -22.56 -11.98 -7.91
N GLU A 182 -23.84 -11.72 -7.69
CA GLU A 182 -24.86 -11.48 -8.72
C GLU A 182 -25.01 -10.00 -9.11
N THR A 183 -24.21 -9.09 -8.55
CA THR A 183 -24.24 -7.65 -8.85
C THR A 183 -22.84 -7.08 -9.10
N ASP A 184 -22.78 -5.89 -9.71
CA ASP A 184 -21.49 -5.22 -9.97
C ASP A 184 -20.90 -4.49 -8.74
N ASP A 185 -21.54 -4.59 -7.58
CA ASP A 185 -21.26 -3.74 -6.39
C ASP A 185 -19.89 -3.95 -5.74
N THR A 186 -19.17 -5.05 -6.04
CA THR A 186 -17.96 -5.47 -5.30
C THR A 186 -16.85 -5.96 -6.22
N HIS A 187 -16.73 -5.37 -7.41
CA HIS A 187 -15.66 -5.67 -8.35
C HIS A 187 -14.50 -4.68 -8.25
N LEU A 188 -13.29 -5.16 -8.51
CA LEU A 188 -12.18 -4.28 -8.90
C LEU A 188 -12.35 -3.92 -10.37
N GLN A 189 -12.67 -2.66 -10.64
CA GLN A 189 -12.87 -2.14 -12.00
C GLN A 189 -11.76 -1.17 -12.37
N ILE A 190 -11.25 -1.30 -13.58
CA ILE A 190 -10.22 -0.41 -14.14
C ILE A 190 -10.70 0.05 -15.51
N ASP A 191 -10.87 1.36 -15.64
CA ASP A 191 -11.22 1.98 -16.92
C ASP A 191 -9.98 2.09 -17.82
N HIS A 192 -8.87 2.64 -17.29
CA HIS A 192 -7.65 2.79 -18.07
C HIS A 192 -6.38 2.79 -17.21
N VAL A 193 -5.25 2.49 -17.85
CA VAL A 193 -3.90 2.70 -17.33
C VAL A 193 -3.13 3.51 -18.35
N ARG A 194 -2.49 4.59 -17.93
CA ARG A 194 -1.69 5.46 -18.80
C ARG A 194 -0.29 5.60 -18.20
N VAL A 195 0.72 5.44 -19.05
CA VAL A 195 2.14 5.61 -18.71
C VAL A 195 2.78 6.44 -19.81
N TRP A 196 3.47 7.50 -19.43
CA TRP A 196 4.18 8.38 -20.35
C TRP A 196 5.42 8.97 -19.67
N ALA A 197 6.37 9.41 -20.47
CA ALA A 197 7.55 10.14 -20.03
C ALA A 197 7.70 11.38 -20.92
N PHE A 198 8.28 12.44 -20.37
CA PHE A 198 8.51 13.73 -21.04
C PHE A 198 10.01 14.01 -21.19
#